data_AF-A0A7V5C7Y4-F1
#
_entry.id   AF-A0A7V5C7Y4-F1
#
_cell.length_a   1.000
_cell.length_b   1.000
_cell.length_c   1.000
_cell.angle_alpha   90.00
_cell.angle_beta   90.00
_cell.angle_gamma   90.00
#
_symmetry.space_group_name_H-M   'P 1'
#
loop_
_entity.id
_entity.type
_entity.pdbx_description
1 polymer ?
#
loop_
_entity_poly.entity_id
_entity_poly.type
_entity_poly.pdbx_seq_one_letter_code
_entity_poly.pdbx_strand_id
1 'polypeptide(L)'
;MISQFLPGLPGLTTEGDKAFIDTASETFDEDLLRFYEDYMADVEGKTDPYNSRFALKADTAKGFFVLNEHVRLLPSPPIALKGQITGPITFGTAVKNQNGISIFYDEQLRDVAVKLLAQKARWQAKQLCSFGCPVIIFFDEPALTGFGSSEFISISYEEVAACFEEVIQAVHEEGALTGIHVCANADWSLILESSADIVSFDAYSYFDRFILYSDQIKKFIESGRIIAWGIVPTSKHEDIERETADSLAALWKDKAAEIESLGIDMSVILAHSLITPSCGTGSLSLEHATRVLELTKDVSARLRENF
;
A
#
# COMPACT_ATOMS: atom_id res chain seq x y z
N MET A 1 3.07 -11.41 -1.29
CA MET A 1 2.08 -10.37 -0.94
C MET A 1 0.67 -10.95 -0.80
N ILE A 2 0.12 -11.62 -1.83
CA ILE A 2 -1.25 -12.19 -1.80
C ILE A 2 -1.45 -13.21 -0.68
N SER A 3 -0.58 -14.22 -0.61
CA SER A 3 -0.69 -15.32 0.36
C SER A 3 -0.72 -14.88 1.82
N GLN A 4 -0.10 -13.73 2.14
CA GLN A 4 -0.10 -13.18 3.49
C GLN A 4 -1.50 -12.79 3.96
N PHE A 5 -2.35 -12.32 3.04
CA PHE A 5 -3.66 -11.74 3.35
C PHE A 5 -4.84 -12.61 2.91
N LEU A 6 -4.60 -13.75 2.24
CA LEU A 6 -5.61 -14.76 1.90
C LEU A 6 -6.38 -15.34 3.11
N PRO A 7 -5.73 -15.68 4.25
CA PRO A 7 -6.42 -16.36 5.34
C PRO A 7 -7.59 -15.56 5.89
N GLY A 8 -8.76 -16.19 5.92
CA GLY A 8 -10.02 -15.60 6.36
C GLY A 8 -11.05 -15.45 5.23
N LEU A 9 -10.66 -15.55 3.96
CA LEU A 9 -11.63 -15.61 2.85
C LEU A 9 -12.53 -16.85 2.97
N PRO A 10 -13.85 -16.71 2.76
CA PRO A 10 -14.76 -17.83 2.68
C PRO A 10 -14.46 -18.67 1.43
N GLY A 11 -14.54 -19.99 1.56
CA GLY A 11 -14.26 -20.93 0.47
C GLY A 11 -12.78 -21.01 0.07
N LEU A 12 -11.85 -20.49 0.88
CA LEU A 12 -10.42 -20.62 0.61
C LEU A 12 -10.00 -22.10 0.65
N THR A 13 -9.63 -22.62 -0.51
CA THR A 13 -9.20 -24.00 -0.72
C THR A 13 -7.77 -24.04 -1.23
N THR A 14 -6.98 -24.98 -0.71
CA THR A 14 -5.60 -25.22 -1.13
C THR A 14 -5.46 -26.62 -1.70
N GLU A 15 -5.06 -26.72 -2.97
CA GLU A 15 -4.71 -27.97 -3.64
C GLU A 15 -3.23 -27.93 -4.08
N GLY A 16 -2.39 -28.71 -3.39
CA GLY A 16 -0.94 -28.63 -3.57
C GLY A 16 -0.42 -27.23 -3.22
N ASP A 17 0.24 -26.57 -4.17
CA ASP A 17 0.77 -25.21 -4.01
C ASP A 17 -0.20 -24.11 -4.48
N LYS A 18 -1.41 -24.46 -4.94
CA LYS A 18 -2.39 -23.51 -5.47
C LYS A 18 -3.49 -23.23 -4.45
N ALA A 19 -3.70 -21.96 -4.15
CA ALA A 19 -4.84 -21.48 -3.38
C ALA A 19 -5.87 -20.81 -4.31
N PHE A 20 -7.14 -21.11 -4.11
CA PHE A 20 -8.27 -20.55 -4.86
C PHE A 20 -9.52 -20.48 -4.00
N ILE A 21 -10.56 -19.80 -4.48
CA ILE A 21 -11.87 -19.74 -3.83
C ILE A 21 -12.80 -20.76 -4.47
N ASP A 22 -13.18 -21.79 -3.71
CA ASP A 22 -14.11 -22.82 -4.16
C ASP A 22 -15.55 -22.42 -3.85
N THR A 23 -16.17 -21.75 -4.83
CA THR A 23 -17.58 -21.37 -4.77
C THR A 23 -18.54 -22.53 -5.07
N ALA A 24 -18.03 -23.69 -5.52
CA ALA A 24 -18.84 -24.87 -5.82
C ALA A 24 -18.99 -25.81 -4.62
N SER A 25 -18.26 -25.57 -3.53
CA SER A 25 -18.39 -26.34 -2.30
C SER A 25 -19.79 -26.19 -1.70
N GLU A 26 -20.35 -27.30 -1.22
CA GLU A 26 -21.66 -27.32 -0.52
C GLU A 26 -21.66 -26.44 0.75
N THR A 27 -20.49 -26.14 1.31
CA THR A 27 -20.35 -25.31 2.52
C THR A 27 -20.09 -23.84 2.23
N PHE A 28 -19.99 -23.42 0.96
CA PHE A 28 -19.60 -22.06 0.59
C PHE A 28 -20.57 -21.01 1.14
N ASP A 29 -21.88 -21.23 0.97
CA ASP A 29 -22.91 -20.29 1.44
C ASP A 29 -22.89 -20.12 2.97
N GLU A 30 -22.63 -21.21 3.71
CA GLU A 30 -22.51 -21.15 5.17
C GLU A 30 -21.25 -20.40 5.62
N ASP A 31 -20.12 -20.61 4.95
CA ASP A 31 -18.86 -19.90 5.26
C ASP A 31 -18.96 -18.41 4.91
N LEU A 32 -19.64 -18.09 3.81
CA LEU A 32 -19.94 -16.72 3.42
C LEU A 32 -20.84 -16.02 4.46
N LEU A 33 -21.89 -16.69 4.94
CA LEU A 33 -22.75 -16.14 5.99
C LEU A 33 -21.93 -15.85 7.26
N ARG A 34 -21.10 -16.80 7.70
CA ARG A 34 -20.22 -16.63 8.87
C ARG A 34 -19.23 -15.50 8.67
N PHE A 35 -18.71 -15.31 7.46
CA PHE A 35 -17.83 -14.18 7.15
C PHE A 35 -18.51 -12.83 7.42
N TYR A 36 -19.75 -12.65 6.99
CA TYR A 36 -20.49 -11.41 7.23
C TYR A 36 -20.89 -11.25 8.70
N GLU A 37 -21.23 -12.34 9.39
CA GLU A 37 -21.46 -12.32 10.85
C GLU A 37 -20.20 -11.86 11.61
N ASP A 38 -19.04 -12.43 11.28
CA ASP A 38 -17.74 -12.05 11.84
C ASP A 38 -17.40 -10.58 11.53
N TYR A 39 -17.63 -10.14 10.29
CA TYR A 39 -17.41 -8.75 9.85
C TYR A 39 -18.26 -7.77 10.66
N MET A 40 -19.56 -8.04 10.79
CA MET A 40 -20.46 -7.18 11.56
C MET A 40 -20.06 -7.13 13.04
N ALA A 41 -19.68 -8.26 13.62
CA ALA A 41 -19.18 -8.31 14.99
C ALA A 41 -17.88 -7.50 15.17
N ASP A 42 -16.98 -7.51 14.18
CA ASP A 42 -15.71 -6.77 14.22
C ASP A 42 -15.93 -5.25 14.13
N VAL A 43 -16.77 -4.81 13.19
CA VAL A 43 -17.18 -3.40 13.04
C VAL A 43 -17.86 -2.87 14.31
N GLU A 44 -18.67 -3.69 14.98
CA GLU A 44 -19.31 -3.35 16.25
C GLU A 44 -18.37 -3.41 17.47
N GLY A 45 -17.10 -3.81 17.28
CA GLY A 45 -16.11 -3.95 18.35
C GLY A 45 -16.40 -5.09 19.33
N LYS A 46 -17.16 -6.11 18.89
CA LYS A 46 -17.57 -7.27 19.70
C LYS A 46 -16.63 -8.46 19.57
N THR A 47 -15.60 -8.37 18.72
CA THR A 47 -14.59 -9.42 18.52
C THR A 47 -13.37 -9.18 19.39
N ASP A 48 -12.75 -10.28 19.85
CA ASP A 48 -11.40 -10.22 20.41
C ASP A 48 -10.39 -9.99 19.26
N PRO A 49 -9.57 -8.94 19.31
CA PRO A 49 -8.58 -8.66 18.27
C PRO A 49 -7.64 -9.84 17.96
N TYR A 50 -7.36 -10.73 18.92
CA TYR A 50 -6.44 -11.84 18.68
C TYR A 50 -7.10 -13.10 18.12
N ASN A 51 -8.42 -13.23 18.28
CA ASN A 51 -9.21 -14.36 17.79
C ASN A 51 -10.10 -14.00 16.59
N SER A 52 -10.08 -12.74 16.15
CA SER A 52 -10.79 -12.28 14.97
C SER A 52 -10.31 -12.99 13.69
N ARG A 53 -11.24 -13.30 12.78
CA ARG A 53 -10.97 -13.78 11.42
C ARG A 53 -10.01 -12.85 10.66
N PHE A 54 -10.07 -11.56 10.99
CA PHE A 54 -9.32 -10.50 10.32
C PHE A 54 -7.92 -10.27 10.92
N ALA A 55 -7.57 -10.93 12.03
CA ALA A 55 -6.22 -10.84 12.58
C ALA A 55 -5.17 -11.38 11.60
N LEU A 56 -4.02 -10.71 11.52
CA LEU A 56 -2.85 -11.32 10.88
C LEU A 56 -2.31 -12.43 11.78
N LYS A 57 -1.72 -13.46 11.17
CA LYS A 57 -1.19 -14.63 11.90
C LYS A 57 0.31 -14.73 11.68
N ALA A 58 1.02 -15.28 12.67
CA ALA A 58 2.49 -15.33 12.65
C ALA A 58 3.06 -16.26 11.57
N ASP A 59 2.27 -17.24 11.12
CA ASP A 59 2.61 -18.16 10.02
C ASP A 59 2.66 -17.45 8.66
N THR A 60 1.79 -16.47 8.42
CA THR A 60 1.73 -15.74 7.14
C THR A 60 2.32 -14.33 7.19
N ALA A 61 2.38 -13.70 8.38
CA ALA A 61 2.81 -12.31 8.57
C ALA A 61 3.94 -12.18 9.59
N LYS A 62 4.87 -13.14 9.65
CA LYS A 62 6.00 -13.16 10.62
C LYS A 62 6.72 -11.82 10.77
N GLY A 63 6.99 -11.13 9.65
CA GLY A 63 7.68 -9.83 9.66
C GLY A 63 6.96 -8.76 10.48
N PHE A 64 5.62 -8.75 10.47
CA PHE A 64 4.83 -7.82 11.27
C PHE A 64 5.01 -8.05 12.78
N PHE A 65 5.00 -9.32 13.21
CA PHE A 65 5.21 -9.66 14.61
C PHE A 65 6.64 -9.36 15.07
N VAL A 66 7.64 -9.64 14.22
CA VAL A 66 9.04 -9.29 14.49
C VAL A 66 9.22 -7.76 14.62
N LEU A 67 8.55 -6.98 13.78
CA LEU A 67 8.54 -5.51 13.88
C LEU A 67 7.96 -5.08 15.24
N ASN A 68 6.79 -5.60 15.63
CA ASN A 68 6.16 -5.24 16.90
C ASN A 68 7.03 -5.60 18.10
N GLU A 69 7.69 -6.76 18.08
CA GLU A 69 8.65 -7.15 19.11
C GLU A 69 9.83 -6.18 19.18
N HIS A 70 10.42 -5.81 18.04
CA HIS A 70 11.52 -4.85 18.01
C HIS A 70 11.10 -3.48 18.55
N VAL A 71 9.92 -2.98 18.16
CA VAL A 71 9.42 -1.68 18.61
C VAL A 71 9.20 -1.65 20.12
N ARG A 72 8.70 -2.74 20.73
CA ARG A 72 8.57 -2.85 22.20
C ARG A 72 9.90 -2.74 22.94
N LEU A 73 11.00 -3.12 22.29
CA LEU A 73 12.34 -3.13 22.86
C LEU A 73 13.12 -1.84 22.59
N LEU A 74 12.58 -0.91 21.78
CA LEU A 74 13.24 0.36 21.52
C LEU A 74 13.26 1.22 22.80
N PRO A 75 14.36 1.96 23.06
CA PRO A 75 14.46 2.83 24.23
C PRO A 75 13.51 4.03 24.15
N SER A 76 13.05 4.39 22.96
CA SER A 76 12.10 5.46 22.68
C SER A 76 11.19 5.08 21.52
N PRO A 77 9.91 5.51 21.50
CA PRO A 77 9.04 5.30 20.35
C PRO A 77 9.65 5.87 19.06
N PRO A 78 9.42 5.22 17.90
CA PRO A 78 9.82 5.79 16.62
C PRO A 78 8.95 7.01 16.27
N ILE A 79 9.40 7.80 15.29
CA ILE A 79 8.66 8.98 14.79
C ILE A 79 7.31 8.57 14.20
N ALA A 80 7.27 7.43 13.52
CA ALA A 80 6.07 6.81 12.99
C ALA A 80 6.30 5.30 12.78
N LEU A 81 5.21 4.55 12.66
CA LEU A 81 5.22 3.15 12.24
C LEU A 81 4.49 2.99 10.91
N LYS A 82 5.13 2.27 9.99
CA LYS A 82 4.52 1.91 8.71
C LYS A 82 4.09 0.44 8.72
N GLY A 83 2.80 0.24 8.51
CA GLY A 83 2.22 -1.02 8.09
C GLY A 83 2.06 -1.10 6.58
N GLN A 84 1.85 -2.31 6.07
CA GLN A 84 1.60 -2.55 4.65
C GLN A 84 0.66 -3.74 4.45
N ILE A 85 -0.14 -3.65 3.40
CA ILE A 85 -1.09 -4.66 2.95
C ILE A 85 -1.22 -4.62 1.43
N THR A 86 -1.58 -5.74 0.80
CA THR A 86 -1.92 -5.71 -0.62
C THR A 86 -3.22 -4.94 -0.82
N GLY A 87 -3.26 -4.04 -1.81
CA GLY A 87 -4.47 -3.29 -2.13
C GLY A 87 -5.58 -4.17 -2.74
N PRO A 88 -6.84 -3.71 -2.65
CA PRO A 88 -8.00 -4.48 -3.07
C PRO A 88 -8.00 -4.86 -4.55
N ILE A 89 -7.45 -4.04 -5.44
CA ILE A 89 -7.47 -4.30 -6.88
C ILE A 89 -6.48 -5.41 -7.21
N THR A 90 -5.24 -5.27 -6.76
CA THR A 90 -4.20 -6.28 -6.92
C THR A 90 -4.60 -7.60 -6.28
N PHE A 91 -5.22 -7.55 -5.10
CA PHE A 91 -5.68 -8.75 -4.44
C PHE A 91 -6.81 -9.44 -5.21
N GLY A 92 -7.88 -8.72 -5.55
CA GLY A 92 -9.02 -9.31 -6.25
C GLY A 92 -8.66 -9.81 -7.64
N THR A 93 -7.75 -9.14 -8.34
CA THR A 93 -7.29 -9.53 -9.69
C THR A 93 -6.36 -10.74 -9.67
N ALA A 94 -5.54 -10.89 -8.63
CA ALA A 94 -4.63 -12.02 -8.46
C ALA A 94 -5.32 -13.29 -7.94
N VAL A 95 -6.24 -13.16 -6.98
CA VAL A 95 -6.95 -14.31 -6.40
C VAL A 95 -7.97 -14.84 -7.40
N LYS A 96 -7.99 -16.17 -7.57
CA LYS A 96 -8.85 -16.86 -8.54
C LYS A 96 -9.86 -17.75 -7.84
N ASN A 97 -11.00 -17.95 -8.48
CA ASN A 97 -11.93 -19.02 -8.13
C ASN A 97 -11.48 -20.38 -8.71
N GLN A 98 -12.25 -21.43 -8.45
CA GLN A 98 -11.97 -22.80 -8.94
C GLN A 98 -11.88 -22.91 -10.48
N ASN A 99 -12.46 -21.98 -11.22
CA ASN A 99 -12.41 -21.93 -12.69
C ASN A 99 -11.23 -21.09 -13.23
N GLY A 100 -10.36 -20.58 -12.34
CA GLY A 100 -9.24 -19.72 -12.72
C GLY A 100 -9.62 -18.27 -13.04
N ILE A 101 -10.87 -17.88 -12.79
CA ILE A 101 -11.39 -16.53 -13.02
C ILE A 101 -11.03 -15.67 -11.81
N SER A 102 -10.60 -14.42 -12.04
CA SER A 102 -10.34 -13.47 -10.96
C SER A 102 -11.59 -13.22 -10.14
N ILE A 103 -11.45 -13.23 -8.81
CA ILE A 103 -12.57 -12.95 -7.90
C ILE A 103 -13.05 -11.50 -7.99
N PHE A 104 -12.27 -10.58 -8.56
CA PHE A 104 -12.67 -9.20 -8.76
C PHE A 104 -13.90 -9.05 -9.68
N TYR A 105 -14.07 -9.99 -10.62
CA TYR A 105 -15.19 -9.99 -11.57
C TYR A 105 -16.48 -10.57 -10.99
N ASP A 106 -16.43 -11.11 -9.78
CA ASP A 106 -17.60 -11.55 -9.03
C ASP A 106 -17.88 -10.50 -7.96
N GLU A 107 -19.04 -9.82 -8.05
CA GLU A 107 -19.37 -8.70 -7.14
C GLU A 107 -19.36 -9.13 -5.67
N GLN A 108 -19.83 -10.34 -5.36
CA GLN A 108 -19.90 -10.85 -4.00
C GLN A 108 -18.51 -11.22 -3.47
N LEU A 109 -17.68 -11.89 -4.27
CA LEU A 109 -16.32 -12.21 -3.86
C LEU A 109 -15.44 -10.96 -3.76
N ARG A 110 -15.66 -9.97 -4.63
CA ARG A 110 -15.01 -8.66 -4.55
C ARG A 110 -15.36 -7.95 -3.24
N ASP A 111 -16.64 -7.88 -2.89
CA ASP A 111 -17.10 -7.29 -1.62
C ASP A 111 -16.44 -7.95 -0.41
N VAL A 112 -16.44 -9.29 -0.38
CA VAL A 112 -15.78 -10.09 0.66
C VAL A 112 -14.28 -9.80 0.74
N ALA A 113 -13.59 -9.74 -0.41
CA ALA A 113 -12.16 -9.46 -0.46
C ALA A 113 -11.83 -8.06 0.06
N VAL A 114 -12.59 -7.04 -0.35
CA VAL A 114 -12.45 -5.66 0.12
C VAL A 114 -12.66 -5.60 1.63
N LYS A 115 -13.73 -6.21 2.15
CA LYS A 115 -14.03 -6.26 3.59
C LYS A 115 -12.94 -6.95 4.40
N LEU A 116 -12.42 -8.07 3.90
CA LEU A 116 -11.33 -8.79 4.55
C LEU A 116 -10.09 -7.89 4.65
N LEU A 117 -9.71 -7.21 3.57
CA LEU A 117 -8.54 -6.34 3.53
C LEU A 117 -8.74 -5.09 4.40
N ALA A 118 -9.93 -4.49 4.37
CA ALA A 118 -10.30 -3.36 5.22
C ALA A 118 -10.12 -3.71 6.71
N GLN A 119 -10.68 -4.83 7.17
CA GLN A 119 -10.55 -5.24 8.57
C GLN A 119 -9.14 -5.69 8.94
N LYS A 120 -8.38 -6.30 8.01
CA LYS A 120 -6.96 -6.61 8.22
C LYS A 120 -6.11 -5.35 8.35
N ALA A 121 -6.36 -4.34 7.52
CA ALA A 121 -5.68 -3.05 7.55
C ALA A 121 -6.00 -2.30 8.85
N ARG A 122 -7.28 -2.26 9.22
CA ARG A 122 -7.77 -1.74 10.51
C ARG A 122 -7.10 -2.43 11.69
N TRP A 123 -7.07 -3.76 11.69
CA TRP A 123 -6.42 -4.54 12.73
C TRP A 123 -4.93 -4.18 12.83
N GLN A 124 -4.23 -4.09 11.71
CA GLN A 124 -2.81 -3.71 11.65
C GLN A 124 -2.61 -2.30 12.22
N ALA A 125 -3.44 -1.34 11.81
CA ALA A 125 -3.43 0.03 12.33
C ALA A 125 -3.62 0.05 13.85
N LYS A 126 -4.65 -0.61 14.36
CA LYS A 126 -4.94 -0.70 15.80
C LYS A 126 -3.77 -1.26 16.61
N GLN A 127 -3.13 -2.34 16.14
CA GLN A 127 -1.96 -2.90 16.80
C GLN A 127 -0.78 -1.92 16.82
N LEU A 128 -0.52 -1.20 15.71
CA LEU A 128 0.57 -0.24 15.62
C LEU A 128 0.28 1.04 16.42
N CYS A 129 -0.96 1.53 16.43
CA CYS A 129 -1.37 2.72 17.17
C CYS A 129 -1.18 2.54 18.68
N SER A 130 -1.22 1.29 19.18
CA SER A 130 -0.96 0.98 20.59
C SER A 130 0.44 1.38 21.08
N PHE A 131 1.38 1.65 20.17
CA PHE A 131 2.71 2.15 20.49
C PHE A 131 2.78 3.67 20.73
N GLY A 132 1.67 4.39 20.56
CA GLY A 132 1.58 5.82 20.90
C GLY A 132 2.37 6.74 19.96
N CYS A 133 2.57 6.32 18.71
CA CYS A 133 3.17 7.13 17.65
C CYS A 133 2.28 7.13 16.40
N PRO A 134 2.43 8.11 15.48
CA PRO A 134 1.74 8.12 14.21
C PRO A 134 1.89 6.80 13.44
N VAL A 135 0.81 6.33 12.84
CA VAL A 135 0.78 5.10 12.05
C VAL A 135 0.37 5.41 10.62
N ILE A 136 0.98 4.71 9.67
CA ILE A 136 0.65 4.79 8.26
C ILE A 136 0.47 3.36 7.73
N ILE A 137 -0.65 3.07 7.06
CA ILE A 137 -0.87 1.79 6.38
C ILE A 137 -0.80 2.00 4.87
N PHE A 138 0.10 1.27 4.21
CA PHE A 138 0.22 1.31 2.76
C PHE A 138 -0.56 0.17 2.10
N PHE A 139 -1.33 0.51 1.06
CA PHE A 139 -1.92 -0.43 0.12
C PHE A 139 -1.03 -0.54 -1.13
N ASP A 140 -0.45 -1.71 -1.34
CA ASP A 140 0.40 -1.97 -2.50
C ASP A 140 -0.45 -2.43 -3.70
N GLU A 141 -0.42 -1.64 -4.78
CA GLU A 141 -1.28 -1.81 -5.95
C GLU A 141 -0.53 -1.97 -7.29
N PRO A 142 0.37 -2.96 -7.45
CA PRO A 142 1.08 -3.18 -8.70
C PRO A 142 0.15 -3.53 -9.88
N ALA A 143 -1.04 -4.09 -9.65
CA ALA A 143 -1.99 -4.41 -10.73
C ALA A 143 -2.56 -3.18 -11.43
N LEU A 144 -2.57 -2.01 -10.76
CA LEU A 144 -3.03 -0.76 -11.38
C LEU A 144 -2.20 -0.32 -12.58
N THR A 145 -0.98 -0.85 -12.73
CA THR A 145 -0.16 -0.62 -13.92
C THR A 145 -0.79 -1.15 -15.21
N GLY A 146 -1.64 -2.18 -15.09
CA GLY A 146 -2.43 -2.71 -16.19
C GLY A 146 -3.79 -2.05 -16.36
N PHE A 147 -4.20 -1.14 -15.47
CA PHE A 147 -5.53 -0.52 -15.54
C PHE A 147 -5.76 0.17 -16.89
N GLY A 148 -6.91 -0.09 -17.53
CA GLY A 148 -7.21 0.36 -18.89
C GLY A 148 -6.61 -0.50 -20.02
N SER A 149 -5.84 -1.55 -19.71
CA SER A 149 -5.44 -2.56 -20.69
C SER A 149 -6.59 -3.54 -21.00
N SER A 150 -6.44 -4.35 -22.06
CA SER A 150 -7.42 -5.39 -22.41
C SER A 150 -7.70 -6.39 -21.29
N GLU A 151 -6.74 -6.60 -20.39
CA GLU A 151 -6.86 -7.52 -19.25
C GLU A 151 -7.76 -6.99 -18.13
N PHE A 152 -7.96 -5.67 -18.09
CA PHE A 152 -8.71 -4.95 -17.05
C PHE A 152 -9.81 -4.03 -17.62
N ILE A 153 -10.14 -4.17 -18.90
CA ILE A 153 -11.06 -3.26 -19.62
C ILE A 153 -12.48 -3.24 -19.04
N SER A 154 -12.87 -4.31 -18.34
CA SER A 154 -14.19 -4.42 -17.70
C SER A 154 -14.22 -3.92 -16.26
N ILE A 155 -13.08 -3.47 -15.70
CA ILE A 155 -13.04 -2.85 -14.37
C ILE A 155 -13.26 -1.35 -14.55
N SER A 156 -14.33 -0.83 -13.97
CA SER A 156 -14.65 0.60 -14.01
C SER A 156 -13.84 1.42 -13.00
N TYR A 157 -13.74 2.73 -13.26
CA TYR A 157 -13.13 3.67 -12.32
C TYR A 157 -13.91 3.69 -10.99
N GLU A 158 -15.24 3.67 -11.07
CA GLU A 158 -16.14 3.72 -9.92
C GLU A 158 -15.98 2.51 -8.99
N GLU A 159 -15.79 1.31 -9.56
CA GLU A 159 -15.52 0.10 -8.78
C GLU A 159 -14.18 0.20 -8.04
N VAL A 160 -13.13 0.71 -8.69
CA VAL A 160 -11.82 0.90 -8.05
C VAL A 160 -11.91 1.93 -6.93
N ALA A 161 -12.54 3.08 -7.21
CA ALA A 161 -12.72 4.15 -6.23
C ALA A 161 -13.51 3.66 -4.99
N ALA A 162 -14.58 2.89 -5.19
CA ALA A 162 -15.36 2.32 -4.09
C ALA A 162 -14.54 1.33 -3.25
N CYS A 163 -13.73 0.48 -3.89
CA CYS A 163 -12.83 -0.44 -3.19
C CYS A 163 -11.80 0.32 -2.34
N PHE A 164 -11.23 1.41 -2.86
CA PHE A 164 -10.29 2.24 -2.11
C PHE A 164 -10.94 2.94 -0.93
N GLU A 165 -12.11 3.55 -1.13
CA GLU A 165 -12.79 4.27 -0.05
C GLU A 165 -13.06 3.37 1.15
N GLU A 166 -13.53 2.12 0.90
CA GLU A 166 -13.84 1.19 1.98
C GLU A 166 -12.60 0.80 2.80
N VAL A 167 -11.47 0.49 2.13
CA VAL A 167 -10.24 0.11 2.85
C VAL A 167 -9.55 1.31 3.51
N ILE A 168 -9.66 2.50 2.91
CA ILE A 168 -9.10 3.75 3.46
C ILE A 168 -9.86 4.15 4.71
N GLN A 169 -11.19 4.17 4.64
CA GLN A 169 -12.05 4.51 5.78
C GLN A 169 -11.75 3.61 6.98
N ALA A 170 -11.57 2.31 6.77
CA ALA A 170 -11.28 1.36 7.85
C ALA A 170 -9.96 1.66 8.59
N VAL A 171 -8.95 2.21 7.90
CA VAL A 171 -7.69 2.64 8.53
C VAL A 171 -7.86 3.99 9.24
N HIS A 172 -8.58 4.93 8.62
CA HIS A 172 -8.88 6.25 9.19
C HIS A 172 -9.68 6.15 10.50
N GLU A 173 -10.57 5.16 10.63
CA GLU A 173 -11.33 4.88 11.86
C GLU A 173 -10.41 4.59 13.07
N GLU A 174 -9.18 4.14 12.86
CA GLU A 174 -8.18 3.89 13.91
C GLU A 174 -7.21 5.08 14.09
N GLY A 175 -7.47 6.20 13.40
CA GLY A 175 -6.65 7.42 13.45
C GLY A 175 -5.29 7.30 12.75
N ALA A 176 -5.11 6.29 11.89
CA ALA A 176 -3.91 6.09 11.10
C ALA A 176 -4.04 6.73 9.71
N LEU A 177 -2.92 7.08 9.09
CA LEU A 177 -2.87 7.57 7.71
C LEU A 177 -2.84 6.40 6.72
N THR A 178 -3.24 6.68 5.49
CA THR A 178 -3.23 5.72 4.38
C THR A 178 -2.29 6.18 3.27
N GLY A 179 -1.53 5.23 2.73
CA GLY A 179 -0.75 5.44 1.52
C GLY A 179 -1.13 4.43 0.44
N ILE A 180 -1.08 4.83 -0.82
CA ILE A 180 -1.18 3.90 -1.95
C ILE A 180 0.15 3.90 -2.70
N HIS A 181 0.70 2.71 -2.94
CA HIS A 181 1.96 2.54 -3.66
C HIS A 181 1.75 1.79 -4.98
N VAL A 182 2.31 2.34 -6.06
CA VAL A 182 2.39 1.68 -7.36
C VAL A 182 3.82 1.78 -7.91
N CYS A 183 4.44 0.63 -8.21
CA CYS A 183 5.86 0.58 -8.61
C CYS A 183 6.14 1.06 -10.06
N ALA A 184 5.12 1.35 -10.88
CA ALA A 184 5.29 1.82 -12.25
C ALA A 184 4.17 2.78 -12.67
N ASN A 185 4.08 3.09 -13.97
CA ASN A 185 3.02 3.95 -14.50
C ASN A 185 1.63 3.36 -14.26
N ALA A 186 0.70 4.18 -13.77
CA ALA A 186 -0.71 3.88 -13.62
C ALA A 186 -1.56 5.09 -14.03
N ASP A 187 -2.88 4.92 -14.05
CA ASP A 187 -3.78 6.07 -14.05
C ASP A 187 -3.75 6.73 -12.65
N TRP A 188 -2.94 7.79 -12.51
CA TRP A 188 -2.73 8.46 -11.23
C TRP A 188 -3.96 9.20 -10.72
N SER A 189 -4.96 9.47 -11.58
CA SER A 189 -6.21 10.12 -11.16
C SER A 189 -6.93 9.28 -10.11
N LEU A 190 -6.94 7.95 -10.25
CA LEU A 190 -7.54 7.01 -9.28
C LEU A 190 -7.00 7.20 -7.85
N ILE A 191 -5.73 7.56 -7.73
CA ILE A 191 -5.06 7.70 -6.42
C ILE A 191 -5.13 9.15 -5.95
N LEU A 192 -4.80 10.11 -6.82
CA LEU A 192 -4.76 11.53 -6.48
C LEU A 192 -6.16 12.10 -6.17
N GLU A 193 -7.22 11.51 -6.71
CA GLU A 193 -8.60 11.93 -6.45
C GLU A 193 -9.26 11.11 -5.34
N SER A 194 -8.61 10.05 -4.84
CA SER A 194 -9.09 9.26 -3.69
C SER A 194 -9.00 10.00 -2.36
N SER A 195 -9.43 9.36 -1.29
CA SER A 195 -9.27 9.79 0.10
C SER A 195 -7.89 9.49 0.70
N ALA A 196 -6.96 8.88 -0.06
CA ALA A 196 -5.64 8.52 0.45
C ALA A 196 -4.82 9.75 0.88
N ASP A 197 -4.06 9.61 1.97
CA ASP A 197 -3.24 10.70 2.52
C ASP A 197 -1.88 10.80 1.83
N ILE A 198 -1.40 9.68 1.26
CA ILE A 198 -0.07 9.58 0.67
C ILE A 198 -0.12 8.85 -0.68
N VAL A 199 0.43 9.46 -1.72
CA VAL A 199 0.71 8.77 -2.99
C VAL A 199 2.19 8.41 -3.05
N SER A 200 2.51 7.15 -3.33
CA SER A 200 3.88 6.67 -3.48
C SER A 200 4.11 6.05 -4.85
N PHE A 201 5.13 6.54 -5.55
CA PHE A 201 5.44 6.13 -6.91
C PHE A 201 6.95 6.09 -7.15
N ASP A 202 7.36 5.38 -8.18
CA ASP A 202 8.75 5.37 -8.65
C ASP A 202 9.06 6.68 -9.39
N ALA A 203 9.44 7.71 -8.61
CA ALA A 203 9.87 9.00 -9.12
C ALA A 203 11.21 8.91 -9.87
N TYR A 204 12.06 7.92 -9.57
CA TYR A 204 13.32 7.72 -10.29
C TYR A 204 13.04 7.43 -11.78
N SER A 205 12.15 6.48 -12.07
CA SER A 205 11.93 6.00 -13.44
C SER A 205 10.70 6.58 -14.15
N TYR A 206 9.66 7.01 -13.41
CA TYR A 206 8.33 7.31 -13.98
C TYR A 206 7.78 8.70 -13.66
N PHE A 207 8.62 9.63 -13.22
CA PHE A 207 8.19 11.01 -12.93
C PHE A 207 7.56 11.72 -14.14
N ASP A 208 8.09 11.48 -15.35
CA ASP A 208 7.58 12.02 -16.61
C ASP A 208 6.11 11.67 -16.87
N ARG A 209 5.62 10.57 -16.29
CA ARG A 209 4.22 10.15 -16.37
C ARG A 209 3.37 10.71 -15.25
N PHE A 210 3.93 10.79 -14.04
CA PHE A 210 3.25 11.35 -12.88
C PHE A 210 2.94 12.84 -13.09
N ILE A 211 3.90 13.62 -13.57
CA ILE A 211 3.77 15.09 -13.74
C ILE A 211 2.68 15.51 -14.74
N LEU A 212 2.18 14.58 -15.58
CA LEU A 212 1.09 14.83 -16.52
C LEU A 212 -0.25 15.11 -15.83
N TYR A 213 -0.40 14.77 -14.55
CA TYR A 213 -1.61 14.97 -13.74
C TYR A 213 -1.52 16.27 -12.92
N SER A 214 -1.12 17.37 -13.56
CA SER A 214 -0.76 18.63 -12.90
C SER A 214 -1.86 19.19 -11.99
N ASP A 215 -3.11 19.22 -12.46
CA ASP A 215 -4.25 19.73 -11.70
C ASP A 215 -4.55 18.85 -10.47
N GLN A 216 -4.46 17.53 -10.62
CA GLN A 216 -4.66 16.59 -9.53
C GLN A 216 -3.53 16.68 -8.50
N ILE A 217 -2.27 16.74 -8.94
CA ILE A 217 -1.10 16.91 -8.05
C ILE A 217 -1.26 18.18 -7.22
N LYS A 218 -1.64 19.29 -7.86
CA LYS A 218 -1.84 20.57 -7.18
C LYS A 218 -2.92 20.47 -6.11
N LYS A 219 -4.10 19.97 -6.46
CA LYS A 219 -5.19 19.76 -5.50
C LYS A 219 -4.80 18.84 -4.35
N PHE A 220 -4.03 17.78 -4.64
CA PHE A 220 -3.59 16.80 -3.66
C PHE A 220 -2.68 17.45 -2.60
N ILE A 221 -1.65 18.19 -3.04
CA ILE A 221 -0.73 18.90 -2.13
C ILE A 221 -1.46 20.03 -1.39
N GLU A 222 -2.29 20.83 -2.07
CA GLU A 222 -3.08 21.91 -1.45
C GLU A 222 -4.06 21.40 -0.38
N SER A 223 -4.49 20.14 -0.49
CA SER A 223 -5.32 19.45 0.51
C SER A 223 -4.52 18.93 1.71
N GLY A 224 -3.21 19.23 1.78
CA GLY A 224 -2.33 18.84 2.87
C GLY A 224 -1.78 17.41 2.76
N ARG A 225 -1.99 16.74 1.63
CA ARG A 225 -1.58 15.34 1.41
C ARG A 225 -0.14 15.24 0.94
N ILE A 226 0.43 14.03 0.99
CA ILE A 226 1.88 13.82 0.92
C ILE A 226 2.28 13.05 -0.33
N ILE A 227 3.32 13.50 -1.01
CA ILE A 227 3.97 12.77 -2.08
C ILE A 227 5.17 11.99 -1.52
N ALA A 228 5.14 10.67 -1.63
CA ALA A 228 6.27 9.80 -1.33
C ALA A 228 7.08 9.52 -2.60
N TRP A 229 8.20 10.23 -2.72
CA TRP A 229 9.12 10.21 -3.85
C TRP A 229 10.01 8.98 -3.78
N GLY A 230 9.65 7.94 -4.54
CA GLY A 230 10.49 6.78 -4.80
C GLY A 230 11.68 7.15 -5.67
N ILE A 231 12.66 7.85 -5.09
CA ILE A 231 13.79 8.43 -5.82
C ILE A 231 15.06 7.57 -5.73
N VAL A 232 15.14 6.66 -4.75
CA VAL A 232 16.28 5.74 -4.63
C VAL A 232 15.97 4.46 -5.41
N PRO A 233 16.75 4.12 -6.46
CA PRO A 233 16.43 3.00 -7.33
C PRO A 233 16.50 1.66 -6.59
N THR A 234 15.63 0.73 -6.98
CA THR A 234 15.61 -0.64 -6.42
C THR A 234 15.60 -1.74 -7.48
N SER A 235 15.51 -1.38 -8.76
CA SER A 235 15.29 -2.35 -9.85
C SER A 235 16.58 -2.88 -10.47
N LYS A 236 17.54 -2.00 -10.79
CA LYS A 236 18.81 -2.37 -11.44
C LYS A 236 19.97 -2.19 -10.47
N HIS A 237 20.76 -3.24 -10.27
CA HIS A 237 21.94 -3.20 -9.38
C HIS A 237 22.93 -2.11 -9.80
N GLU A 238 23.14 -1.92 -11.10
CA GLU A 238 24.02 -0.88 -11.65
C GLU A 238 23.61 0.54 -11.22
N ASP A 239 22.30 0.81 -11.16
CA ASP A 239 21.80 2.11 -10.70
C ASP A 239 22.01 2.25 -9.19
N ILE A 240 21.76 1.20 -8.39
CA ILE A 240 22.02 1.21 -6.94
C ILE A 240 23.51 1.51 -6.66
N GLU A 241 24.42 0.90 -7.41
CA GLU A 241 25.87 1.05 -7.24
C GLU A 241 26.39 2.41 -7.73
N ARG A 242 25.84 2.91 -8.84
CA ARG A 242 26.25 4.19 -9.45
C ARG A 242 25.75 5.40 -8.68
N GLU A 243 24.51 5.36 -8.19
CA GLU A 243 23.88 6.52 -7.57
C GLU A 243 24.51 6.88 -6.22
N THR A 244 24.50 8.18 -5.92
CA THR A 244 24.99 8.77 -4.69
C THR A 244 23.90 9.64 -4.07
N ALA A 245 24.01 9.95 -2.77
CA ALA A 245 23.08 10.87 -2.14
C ALA A 245 23.02 12.24 -2.84
N ASP A 246 24.15 12.71 -3.38
CA ASP A 246 24.24 13.97 -4.12
C ASP A 246 23.55 13.91 -5.49
N SER A 247 23.80 12.87 -6.28
CA SER A 247 23.14 12.71 -7.59
C SER A 247 21.63 12.57 -7.43
N LEU A 248 21.18 11.80 -6.44
CA LEU A 248 19.75 11.59 -6.16
C LEU A 248 19.08 12.84 -5.58
N ALA A 249 19.76 13.60 -4.72
CA ALA A 249 19.23 14.87 -4.22
C ALA A 249 19.12 15.92 -5.32
N ALA A 250 20.10 15.98 -6.24
CA ALA A 250 20.01 16.84 -7.42
C ALA A 250 18.84 16.43 -8.33
N LEU A 251 18.71 15.13 -8.61
CA LEU A 251 17.60 14.59 -9.39
C LEU A 251 16.23 14.89 -8.76
N TRP A 252 16.12 14.79 -7.43
CA TRP A 252 14.90 15.17 -6.72
C TRP A 252 14.61 16.67 -6.90
N LYS A 253 15.61 17.54 -6.76
CA LYS A 253 15.43 19.00 -6.93
C LYS A 253 14.94 19.37 -8.33
N ASP A 254 15.50 18.74 -9.36
CA ASP A 254 15.09 18.98 -10.74
C ASP A 254 13.61 18.61 -10.94
N LYS A 255 13.18 17.44 -10.44
CA LYS A 255 11.78 16.99 -10.49
C LYS A 255 10.85 17.86 -9.63
N ALA A 256 11.31 18.28 -8.45
CA ALA A 256 10.54 19.16 -7.57
C ALA A 256 10.34 20.55 -8.19
N ALA A 257 11.32 21.06 -8.95
CA ALA A 257 11.19 22.31 -9.69
C ALA A 257 10.12 22.22 -10.81
N GLU A 258 9.93 21.03 -11.41
CA GLU A 258 8.81 20.80 -12.34
C GLU A 258 7.45 20.91 -11.64
N ILE A 259 7.31 20.35 -10.43
CA ILE A 259 6.08 20.55 -9.62
C ILE A 259 5.94 22.02 -9.19
N GLU A 260 7.03 22.68 -8.82
CA GLU A 260 7.01 24.10 -8.46
C GLU A 260 6.49 24.98 -9.61
N SER A 261 6.83 24.63 -10.86
CA SER A 261 6.34 25.32 -12.05
C SER A 261 4.81 25.25 -12.23
N LEU A 262 4.12 24.36 -11.51
CA LEU A 262 2.65 24.28 -11.43
C LEU A 262 2.04 25.35 -10.49
N GLY A 263 2.89 26.17 -9.86
CA GLY A 263 2.51 27.24 -8.95
C GLY A 263 2.36 26.80 -7.50
N ILE A 264 3.18 25.84 -7.06
CA ILE A 264 3.25 25.36 -5.67
C ILE A 264 4.63 25.74 -5.13
N ASP A 265 4.70 26.52 -4.05
CA ASP A 265 5.98 26.95 -3.49
C ASP A 265 6.84 25.75 -3.06
N MET A 266 8.15 25.79 -3.34
CA MET A 266 9.09 24.73 -2.94
C MET A 266 9.02 24.37 -1.45
N SER A 267 8.74 25.34 -0.57
CA SER A 267 8.58 25.09 0.87
C SER A 267 7.38 24.20 1.17
N VAL A 268 6.28 24.35 0.42
CA VAL A 268 5.09 23.49 0.52
C VAL A 268 5.42 22.11 -0.03
N ILE A 269 6.09 22.02 -1.18
CA ILE A 269 6.51 20.74 -1.76
C ILE A 269 7.35 19.95 -0.74
N LEU A 270 8.34 20.60 -0.11
CA LEU A 270 9.19 20.00 0.92
C LEU A 270 8.40 19.52 2.14
N ALA A 271 7.48 20.35 2.65
CA ALA A 271 6.65 20.00 3.81
C ALA A 271 5.73 18.79 3.54
N HIS A 272 5.34 18.59 2.28
CA HIS A 272 4.47 17.52 1.82
C HIS A 272 5.22 16.40 1.08
N SER A 273 6.51 16.22 1.37
CA SER A 273 7.35 15.20 0.73
C SER A 273 7.88 14.14 1.70
N LEU A 274 7.81 12.88 1.30
CA LEU A 274 8.59 11.78 1.88
C LEU A 274 9.60 11.28 0.85
N ILE A 275 10.81 10.95 1.30
CA ILE A 275 11.82 10.31 0.45
C ILE A 275 11.78 8.81 0.71
N THR A 276 11.59 8.03 -0.36
CA THR A 276 11.49 6.57 -0.28
C THR A 276 12.37 5.88 -1.33
N PRO A 277 12.64 4.58 -1.18
CA PRO A 277 13.01 3.73 -2.30
C PRO A 277 11.91 3.71 -3.38
N SER A 278 12.28 3.42 -4.63
CA SER A 278 11.35 3.31 -5.77
C SER A 278 10.32 2.19 -5.60
N CYS A 279 10.69 1.07 -4.99
CA CYS A 279 9.82 -0.08 -4.69
C CYS A 279 10.45 -0.88 -3.52
N GLY A 280 9.92 -2.06 -3.20
CA GLY A 280 10.47 -2.90 -2.12
C GLY A 280 11.86 -3.48 -2.42
N THR A 281 12.63 -3.80 -1.37
CA THR A 281 13.98 -4.40 -1.48
C THR A 281 13.99 -5.93 -1.34
N GLY A 282 12.82 -6.57 -1.32
CA GLY A 282 12.67 -8.00 -0.98
C GLY A 282 13.33 -8.99 -1.95
N SER A 283 13.61 -8.57 -3.18
CA SER A 283 14.32 -9.38 -4.19
C SER A 283 15.82 -9.10 -4.25
N LEU A 284 16.32 -8.13 -3.48
CA LEU A 284 17.72 -7.72 -3.51
C LEU A 284 18.57 -8.58 -2.57
N SER A 285 19.88 -8.57 -2.81
CA SER A 285 20.85 -9.05 -1.82
C SER A 285 20.78 -8.20 -0.54
N LEU A 286 21.22 -8.75 0.59
CA LEU A 286 21.28 -7.99 1.85
C LEU A 286 22.17 -6.74 1.71
N GLU A 287 23.26 -6.84 0.95
CA GLU A 287 24.17 -5.73 0.68
C GLU A 287 23.47 -4.60 -0.08
N HIS A 288 22.81 -4.93 -1.20
CA HIS A 288 22.07 -3.93 -1.99
C HIS A 288 20.88 -3.36 -1.21
N ALA A 289 20.16 -4.18 -0.45
CA ALA A 289 19.06 -3.70 0.40
C ALA A 289 19.56 -2.72 1.47
N THR A 290 20.70 -3.02 2.11
CA THR A 290 21.32 -2.12 3.11
C THR A 290 21.72 -0.81 2.46
N ARG A 291 22.39 -0.87 1.31
CA ARG A 291 22.81 0.32 0.55
C ARG A 291 21.63 1.20 0.14
N VAL A 292 20.51 0.62 -0.32
CA VAL A 292 19.29 1.38 -0.67
C VAL A 292 18.76 2.13 0.55
N LEU A 293 18.71 1.50 1.72
CA LEU A 293 18.23 2.14 2.95
C LEU A 293 19.18 3.23 3.44
N GLU A 294 20.50 3.03 3.33
CA GLU A 294 21.50 4.05 3.64
C GLU A 294 21.38 5.26 2.70
N LEU A 295 21.29 5.03 1.39
CA LEU A 295 21.07 6.10 0.40
C LEU A 295 19.77 6.85 0.67
N THR A 296 18.67 6.16 1.02
CA THR A 296 17.39 6.81 1.35
C THR A 296 17.55 7.77 2.54
N LYS A 297 18.25 7.32 3.60
CA LYS A 297 18.56 8.15 4.77
C LYS A 297 19.41 9.36 4.37
N ASP A 298 20.46 9.14 3.59
CA ASP A 298 21.43 10.17 3.23
C ASP A 298 20.87 11.21 2.25
N VAL A 299 19.99 10.82 1.32
CA VAL A 299 19.25 11.76 0.44
C VAL A 299 18.34 12.65 1.29
N SER A 300 17.58 12.06 2.22
CA SER A 300 16.71 12.83 3.12
C SER A 300 17.51 13.81 4.00
N ALA A 301 18.70 13.43 4.46
CA ALA A 301 19.59 14.33 5.20
C ALA A 301 20.10 15.46 4.30
N ARG A 302 20.57 15.14 3.09
CA ARG A 302 21.11 16.12 2.14
C ARG A 302 20.08 17.15 1.69
N LEU A 303 18.82 16.76 1.54
CA LEU A 303 17.75 17.70 1.21
C LEU A 303 17.48 18.68 2.37
N ARG A 304 17.48 18.19 3.63
CA ARG A 304 17.28 19.02 4.83
C ARG A 304 18.44 19.96 5.15
N GLU A 305 19.64 19.71 4.63
CA GLU A 305 20.77 20.64 4.77
C GLU A 305 20.70 21.82 3.78
N ASN A 306 20.01 21.63 2.66
CA ASN A 306 19.99 22.57 1.54
C ASN A 306 18.75 23.47 1.48
N PHE A 307 17.77 23.25 2.37
CA PHE A 307 16.52 23.99 2.48
C PHE A 307 16.20 24.25 3.95
#